data_AF-A0A401TR00-F1
#
_entry.id   AF-A0A401TR00-F1
#
_cell.length_a   1.000
_cell.length_b   1.000
_cell.length_c   1.000
_cell.angle_alpha   90.00
_cell.angle_beta   90.00
_cell.angle_gamma   90.00
#
_symmetry.space_group_name_H-M   'P 1'
#
loop_
_entity.id
_entity.type
_entity.pdbx_description
1 polymer ?
#
loop_
_entity_poly.entity_id
_entity_poly.type
_entity_poly.pdbx_seq_one_letter_code
_entity_poly.pdbx_strand_id
1 'polypeptide(L)'
;MLLGGEELADRAVELYRERFGDVGLFENSVYPDIAEVLAELRGRPGRIFVATSKPHVFASRIVAHFGLSGYFDHVFGSELDGTRVNKVDLLAYALEQTGADPARALMIGDR
;
A
#
# COMPACT_ATOMS: atom_id res chain seq x y z
N MET A 1 13.64 -1.33 23.93
CA MET A 1 14.61 -0.23 23.98
C MET A 1 15.38 -0.24 22.65
N LEU A 2 15.20 0.77 21.80
CA LEU A 2 15.99 0.91 20.57
C LEU A 2 17.41 1.34 20.98
N LEU A 3 18.43 0.64 20.48
CA LEU A 3 19.83 0.78 20.91
C LEU A 3 20.48 2.15 20.58
N GLY A 4 19.76 3.12 20.00
CA GLY A 4 20.31 4.39 19.50
C GLY A 4 19.54 5.68 19.82
N GLY A 5 18.43 5.64 20.57
CA GLY A 5 17.61 6.84 20.79
C GLY A 5 16.82 7.29 19.54
N GLU A 6 16.03 8.36 19.68
CA GLU A 6 15.06 8.83 18.67
C GLU A 6 15.73 9.38 17.41
N GLU A 7 16.77 10.21 17.56
CA GLU A 7 17.50 10.82 16.44
C GLU A 7 18.16 9.76 15.52
N LEU A 8 18.74 8.69 16.09
CA LEU A 8 19.28 7.60 15.29
C LEU A 8 18.20 6.76 14.62
N ALA A 9 17.01 6.65 15.22
CA ALA A 9 15.88 5.98 14.62
C ALA A 9 15.36 6.75 13.39
N ASP A 10 15.21 8.07 13.52
CA ASP A 10 14.81 8.94 12.40
C ASP A 10 15.82 8.90 11.26
N ARG A 11 17.11 9.02 11.59
CA ARG A 11 18.18 8.91 10.60
C ARG A 11 18.22 7.55 9.90
N ALA A 12 17.95 6.46 10.63
CA ALA A 12 17.85 5.13 10.04
C ALA A 12 16.66 5.02 9.07
N VAL A 13 15.51 5.62 9.40
CA VAL A 13 14.34 5.66 8.53
C VAL A 13 14.62 6.48 7.27
N GLU A 14 15.33 7.60 7.37
CA GLU A 14 15.77 8.38 6.21
C GLU A 14 16.64 7.56 5.27
N LEU A 15 17.71 6.95 5.77
CA LEU A 15 18.62 6.13 4.97
C LEU A 15 17.91 4.93 4.34
N TYR A 16 16.99 4.31 5.09
CA TYR A 16 16.13 3.25 4.55
C TYR A 16 15.29 3.77 3.37
N ARG A 17 14.63 4.93 3.51
CA ARG A 17 13.74 5.50 2.47
C ARG A 17 14.52 5.92 1.23
N GLU A 18 15.73 6.45 1.39
CA GLU A 18 16.63 6.79 0.29
C GLU A 18 16.93 5.56 -0.56
N ARG A 19 17.51 4.51 0.05
CA ARG A 19 17.83 3.26 -0.66
C ARG A 19 16.58 2.56 -1.19
N PHE A 20 15.53 2.47 -0.37
CA PHE A 20 14.29 1.79 -0.74
C PHE A 20 13.60 2.49 -1.91
N GLY A 21 13.53 3.82 -1.88
CA GLY A 21 12.87 4.61 -2.92
C GLY A 21 13.56 4.53 -4.29
N ASP A 22 14.86 4.25 -4.31
CA ASP A 22 15.64 4.13 -5.55
C ASP A 22 15.75 2.67 -6.02
N VAL A 23 16.27 1.79 -5.15
CA VAL A 23 16.61 0.40 -5.50
C VAL A 23 15.64 -0.59 -4.88
N GLY A 24 15.41 -0.51 -3.56
CA GLY A 24 14.69 -1.54 -2.80
C GLY A 24 13.22 -1.72 -3.17
N LEU A 25 12.62 -0.72 -3.81
CA LEU A 25 11.25 -0.76 -4.31
C LEU A 25 11.06 -1.81 -5.41
N PHE A 26 12.11 -2.12 -6.18
CA PHE A 26 12.09 -3.09 -7.27
C PHE A 26 12.72 -4.45 -6.89
N GLU A 27 13.34 -4.54 -5.71
CA GLU A 27 13.88 -5.79 -5.17
C GLU A 27 12.77 -6.67 -4.55
N ASN A 28 11.67 -6.86 -5.27
CA ASN A 28 10.53 -7.67 -4.88
C ASN A 28 9.90 -8.40 -6.08
N SER A 29 8.92 -9.25 -5.80
CA SER A 29 8.17 -9.99 -6.82
C SER A 29 6.70 -10.05 -6.45
N VAL A 30 5.83 -10.11 -7.46
CA VAL A 30 4.41 -10.43 -7.26
C VAL A 30 4.29 -11.88 -6.80
N TYR A 31 3.42 -12.16 -5.82
CA TYR A 31 3.13 -13.54 -5.44
C TYR A 31 2.52 -14.30 -6.64
N PRO A 32 2.80 -15.61 -6.77
CA PRO A 32 2.18 -16.43 -7.80
C PRO A 32 0.66 -16.23 -7.84
N ASP A 33 0.10 -16.28 -9.05
CA ASP A 33 -1.33 -16.26 -9.35
C ASP A 33 -2.09 -14.95 -9.03
N ILE A 34 -1.47 -13.95 -8.38
CA ILE A 34 -2.14 -12.68 -8.02
C ILE A 34 -2.62 -11.92 -9.26
N ALA A 35 -1.87 -11.91 -10.35
CA ALA A 35 -2.28 -11.23 -11.58
C ALA A 35 -3.54 -11.88 -12.18
N GLU A 36 -3.63 -13.21 -12.14
CA GLU A 36 -4.79 -13.96 -12.64
C GLU A 36 -6.01 -13.73 -11.73
N VAL A 37 -5.84 -13.79 -10.41
CA VAL A 37 -6.90 -13.49 -9.44
C VAL A 37 -7.45 -12.08 -9.65
N LEU A 38 -6.56 -11.08 -9.82
CA LEU A 38 -6.98 -9.70 -10.08
C LEU A 38 -7.73 -9.56 -11.41
N ALA A 39 -7.30 -10.27 -12.46
CA ALA A 39 -8.00 -10.29 -13.74
C ALA A 39 -9.40 -10.89 -13.62
N GLU A 40 -9.55 -12.01 -12.90
CA GLU A 40 -10.85 -12.62 -12.64
C GLU A 40 -11.77 -11.69 -11.84
N LEU A 41 -11.25 -11.02 -10.81
CA LEU A 41 -12.02 -10.09 -9.99
C LEU A 41 -12.48 -8.88 -10.81
N ARG A 42 -11.67 -8.37 -11.75
CA ARG A 42 -12.10 -7.30 -12.66
C ARG A 42 -13.18 -7.71 -13.64
N GLY A 43 -13.34 -9.02 -13.91
CA GLY A 43 -14.47 -9.54 -14.66
C GLY A 43 -15.80 -9.52 -13.89
N ARG A 44 -15.80 -9.18 -12.59
CA ARG A 44 -16.98 -9.18 -11.73
C ARG A 44 -17.42 -7.75 -11.37
N PRO A 45 -18.71 -7.52 -11.05
CA PRO A 45 -19.15 -6.24 -10.53
C PRO A 45 -18.47 -5.92 -9.20
N GLY A 46 -17.84 -4.74 -9.12
CA GLY A 46 -17.15 -4.31 -7.91
C GLY A 46 -16.06 -3.29 -8.21
N ARG A 47 -15.48 -2.74 -7.13
CA ARG A 47 -14.29 -1.89 -7.19
C ARG A 47 -13.18 -2.57 -6.39
N ILE A 48 -11.94 -2.42 -6.84
CA ILE A 48 -10.77 -3.01 -6.20
C ILE A 48 -9.81 -1.89 -5.86
N PHE A 49 -9.35 -1.86 -4.62
CA PHE A 49 -8.45 -0.84 -4.12
C PHE A 49 -7.25 -1.49 -3.43
N VAL A 50 -6.12 -0.80 -3.42
CA VAL A 50 -5.03 -1.10 -2.49
C VAL A 50 -5.18 -0.20 -1.26
N ALA A 51 -5.04 -0.75 -0.06
CA ALA A 51 -4.96 0.03 1.19
C ALA A 51 -3.81 -0.48 2.06
N THR A 52 -2.68 0.23 2.06
CA THR A 52 -1.43 -0.21 2.70
C THR A 52 -0.83 0.82 3.65
N SER A 53 -0.24 0.38 4.77
CA SER A 53 0.52 1.29 5.66
C SER A 53 1.86 1.72 5.04
N LYS A 54 2.20 1.20 3.86
CA LYS A 54 3.33 1.67 3.05
C LYS A 54 3.05 3.08 2.51
N PRO A 55 4.06 3.97 2.43
CA PRO A 55 3.88 5.28 1.84
C PRO A 55 3.28 5.19 0.43
N HIS A 56 2.24 5.97 0.16
CA HIS A 56 1.47 5.97 -1.09
C HIS A 56 2.38 6.10 -2.31
N VAL A 57 3.36 7.02 -2.27
CA VAL A 57 4.34 7.22 -3.35
C VAL A 57 5.08 5.94 -3.73
N PHE A 58 5.40 5.08 -2.76
CA PHE A 58 6.06 3.81 -3.02
C PHE A 58 5.09 2.73 -3.46
N ALA A 59 3.91 2.64 -2.83
CA ALA A 59 2.88 1.66 -3.19
C ALA A 59 2.46 1.82 -4.66
N SER A 60 2.17 3.05 -5.09
CA SER A 60 1.73 3.35 -6.46
C SER A 60 2.82 3.05 -7.50
N ARG A 61 4.09 3.32 -7.18
CA ARG A 61 5.23 2.95 -8.04
C ARG A 61 5.41 1.44 -8.17
N ILE A 62 5.22 0.67 -7.09
CA ILE A 62 5.31 -0.80 -7.13
C ILE A 62 4.19 -1.39 -7.98
N VAL A 63 2.95 -0.95 -7.76
CA VAL A 63 1.78 -1.41 -8.53
C VAL A 63 1.98 -1.14 -10.02
N ALA A 64 2.50 0.04 -10.38
CA ALA A 64 2.80 0.40 -11.76
C ALA A 64 3.94 -0.43 -12.35
N HIS A 65 5.03 -0.63 -11.59
CA HIS A 65 6.18 -1.42 -12.04
C HIS A 65 5.80 -2.85 -12.44
N PHE A 66 4.91 -3.48 -11.68
CA PHE A 66 4.42 -4.83 -11.96
C PHE A 66 3.25 -4.89 -12.95
N GLY A 67 2.86 -3.77 -13.56
CA GLY A 67 1.78 -3.72 -14.54
C GLY A 67 0.40 -3.97 -13.93
N LEU A 68 0.24 -3.81 -12.61
CA LEU A 68 -1.01 -4.12 -11.90
C LEU A 68 -1.97 -2.93 -11.81
N SER A 69 -1.56 -1.73 -12.23
CA SER A 69 -2.37 -0.50 -12.11
C SER A 69 -3.75 -0.63 -12.74
N GLY A 70 -3.90 -1.39 -13.83
CA GLY A 70 -5.18 -1.57 -14.52
C GLY A 70 -6.22 -2.37 -13.71
N TYR A 71 -5.81 -3.05 -12.64
CA TYR A 71 -6.71 -3.81 -11.78
C TYR A 71 -7.25 -3.02 -10.60
N PHE A 72 -6.65 -1.88 -10.24
CA PHE A 72 -7.05 -1.12 -9.06
C PHE A 72 -7.65 0.23 -9.47
N ASP A 73 -8.81 0.56 -8.90
CA ASP A 73 -9.44 1.86 -9.10
C ASP A 73 -8.67 2.97 -8.36
N HIS A 74 -8.03 2.63 -7.23
CA HIS A 74 -7.13 3.53 -6.50
C HIS A 74 -6.14 2.78 -5.61
N VAL A 75 -5.00 3.43 -5.33
CA VAL A 75 -4.00 2.96 -4.36
C VAL A 75 -3.97 3.95 -3.20
N PHE A 76 -4.39 3.50 -2.03
CA PHE A 76 -4.29 4.24 -0.77
C PHE A 76 -3.04 3.79 0.00
N GLY A 77 -2.28 4.76 0.48
CA GLY A 77 -1.10 4.55 1.31
C GLY A 77 -0.98 5.58 2.43
N SER A 78 0.00 5.37 3.31
CA SER A 78 0.41 6.40 4.27
C SER A 78 1.17 7.54 3.59
N GLU A 79 1.37 8.64 4.29
CA GLU A 79 2.31 9.68 3.89
C GLU A 79 3.70 9.43 4.48
N LEU A 80 4.71 10.08 3.91
CA LEU A 80 6.09 9.97 4.42
C LEU A 80 6.25 10.56 5.82
N ASP A 81 5.39 11.51 6.21
CA ASP A 81 5.36 12.07 7.57
C ASP A 81 4.67 11.16 8.60
N GLY A 82 4.19 9.98 8.18
CA GLY A 82 3.50 9.02 9.05
C GLY A 82 1.98 9.21 9.13
N THR A 83 1.42 10.22 8.49
CA THR A 83 -0.03 10.36 8.32
C THR A 83 -0.61 9.08 7.71
N ARG A 84 -1.68 8.55 8.30
CA ARG A 84 -2.34 7.28 7.88
C ARG A 84 -1.44 6.04 7.91
N VAL A 85 -0.44 5.99 8.80
CA VAL A 85 0.30 4.73 9.04
C VAL A 85 -0.57 3.69 9.74
N ASN A 86 -1.49 4.14 10.61
CA ASN A 86 -2.45 3.27 11.28
C ASN A 86 -3.47 2.72 10.27
N LYS A 87 -3.67 1.40 10.28
CA LYS A 87 -4.54 0.70 9.33
C LYS A 87 -6.01 1.12 9.46
N VAL A 88 -6.50 1.33 10.68
CA VAL A 88 -7.90 1.73 10.92
C VAL A 88 -8.16 3.10 10.31
N ASP A 89 -7.27 4.07 10.56
CA ASP A 89 -7.40 5.43 10.04
C ASP A 89 -7.30 5.45 8.50
N LEU A 90 -6.39 4.67 7.94
CA LEU A 90 -6.25 4.52 6.48
C LEU A 90 -7.49 3.92 5.83
N LEU A 91 -8.07 2.87 6.42
CA LEU A 91 -9.27 2.23 5.89
C LEU A 91 -10.48 3.15 6.00
N ALA A 92 -10.65 3.86 7.12
CA ALA A 92 -11.70 4.85 7.29
C ALA A 92 -11.59 5.94 6.21
N TYR A 93 -10.39 6.47 5.98
CA TYR A 93 -10.11 7.43 4.93
C TYR A 93 -10.44 6.87 3.54
N ALA A 94 -10.00 5.65 3.21
CA ALA A 94 -10.28 5.03 1.92
C ALA A 94 -11.79 4.81 1.68
N LEU A 95 -12.53 4.39 2.71
CA LEU A 95 -13.98 4.21 2.65
C LEU A 95 -14.69 5.56 2.40
N GLU A 96 -14.27 6.61 3.10
CA GLU A 96 -14.79 7.97 2.91
C GLU A 96 -14.55 8.47 1.48
N GLN A 97 -13.30 8.40 1.00
CA GLN A 97 -12.93 8.89 -0.34
C GLN A 97 -13.64 8.13 -1.47
N THR A 98 -13.92 6.84 -1.26
CA THR A 98 -14.56 6.00 -2.28
C THR A 98 -16.08 5.98 -2.17
N GLY A 99 -16.65 6.42 -1.04
CA GLY A 99 -18.06 6.23 -0.71
C GLY A 99 -18.47 4.75 -0.66
N ALA A 100 -17.52 3.84 -0.40
CA ALA A 100 -17.83 2.41 -0.32
C ALA A 100 -18.56 2.10 1.00
N ASP A 101 -19.59 1.27 0.90
CA ASP A 101 -20.32 0.76 2.07
C ASP A 101 -19.45 -0.27 2.82
N PRO A 102 -19.05 -0.01 4.07
CA PRO A 102 -18.24 -0.95 4.85
C PRO A 102 -18.91 -2.31 5.03
N ALA A 103 -20.25 -2.37 5.10
CA ALA A 103 -20.99 -3.63 5.23
C ALA A 103 -20.96 -4.48 3.95
N ARG A 104 -20.51 -3.90 2.83
CA ARG A 104 -20.40 -4.54 1.51
C ARG A 104 -18.96 -4.57 1.00
N ALA A 105 -17.99 -4.28 1.86
CA ALA A 105 -16.57 -4.31 1.54
C ALA A 105 -15.90 -5.52 2.21
N LEU A 106 -14.90 -6.09 1.53
CA LEU A 106 -14.03 -7.12 2.08
C LEU A 106 -12.60 -6.60 2.10
N MET A 107 -11.91 -6.76 3.23
CA MET A 107 -10.48 -6.47 3.37
C MET A 107 -9.70 -7.78 3.35
N ILE A 108 -8.72 -7.86 2.45
CA ILE A 108 -7.76 -8.97 2.34
C ILE A 108 -6.39 -8.46 2.77
N GLY A 109 -5.82 -9.07 3.80
CA GLY A 109 -4.49 -8.74 4.31
C GLY A 109 -3.85 -9.93 5.01
N ASP A 110 -2.53 -9.87 5.16
CA ASP A 110 -1.73 -10.85 5.89
C ASP A 110 -1.58 -10.49 7.38
N ARG A 111 -1.78 -9.21 7.75
CA ARG A 111 -1.65 -8.65 9.11
C ARG A 111 -2.54 -7.43 9.33
#